data_AF-A0AAP0R627-F1
#
_entry.id   AF-A0AAP0R627-F1
#
_cell.length_a   1.000
_cell.length_b   1.000
_cell.length_c   1.000
_cell.angle_alpha   90.00
_cell.angle_beta   90.00
_cell.angle_gamma   90.00
#
_symmetry.space_group_name_H-M   'P 1'
#
loop_
_entity.id
_entity.type
_entity.pdbx_description
1 polymer ?
#
loop_
_entity_poly.entity_id
_entity_poly.type
_entity_poly.pdbx_seq_one_letter_code
_entity_poly.pdbx_strand_id
1 'polypeptide(L)'
;MGKRKTQRKSVALLDSDDDSSVSSSSTLRSDLMSVSGTEEVPLDKDSLLDQALEALFEKRGSTREKALSSIVEAFNGNLQHQFVEKNFVTLLHQCLNSFKRGSAQEISSASHVIGLLALTVGCEDKAHEILEESFSAISQALKSPSELSKISSLLECLAIITFVGGKEPEETERSMQLMWQLVRPKLGSNVVASKPSTALITAVVSAWSFLLTTMDGWRLDTKNWQESISYFSSLLDKEDRSVRIAAGEALALIFEMGSLEKFSVEAKGSSDGSQERFTHIQGLKAKILNQVRNLSAEAGGKGSAKKDLNNQRNLFRDILEFIEDGYSPESSMKIGGDSISTSTWSQLIQLNFLKRFLGGGFVKHMQENEFIQEVLGFEPKRKHFSGSERHISSTEKRLYKSPNSVLNKARTQQLNKDRMLSQVFSYNWIGKVTSKLMGLSQLICFELNVRHDGQAVLWDFSIAHSPNFTEAYSTKS
;
A
#
# COMPACT_ATOMS: atom_id res chain seq x y z
N MET A 1 -52.33 14.80 11.33
CA MET A 1 -52.84 13.63 12.11
C MET A 1 -52.64 12.41 11.21
N GLY A 2 -51.66 11.51 11.38
CA GLY A 2 -51.41 10.56 12.49
C GLY A 2 -52.50 9.46 12.48
N LYS A 3 -52.31 8.13 12.39
CA LYS A 3 -51.21 7.17 12.66
C LYS A 3 -51.59 5.82 11.97
N ARG A 4 -50.67 5.12 11.26
CA ARG A 4 -49.93 3.85 11.61
C ARG A 4 -50.74 2.56 11.93
N LYS A 5 -50.40 1.44 11.25
CA LYS A 5 -49.81 0.15 11.77
C LYS A 5 -49.60 -0.85 10.59
N THR A 6 -48.37 -1.24 10.17
CA THR A 6 -47.37 -2.27 10.58
C THR A 6 -47.53 -3.72 10.07
N GLN A 7 -46.48 -4.17 9.34
CA GLN A 7 -45.79 -5.50 9.29
C GLN A 7 -46.60 -6.76 8.90
N ARG A 8 -46.07 -7.76 8.16
CA ARG A 8 -44.73 -8.40 8.16
C ARG A 8 -44.58 -9.25 6.88
N LYS A 9 -43.37 -9.34 6.32
CA LYS A 9 -43.01 -10.11 5.11
C LYS A 9 -42.30 -11.43 5.51
N SER A 10 -42.57 -12.50 4.77
CA SER A 10 -42.18 -13.90 4.94
C SER A 10 -40.84 -14.28 4.26
N VAL A 11 -40.44 -15.56 4.44
CA VAL A 11 -39.40 -16.40 3.75
C VAL A 11 -38.22 -16.76 4.70
N ALA A 12 -38.20 -17.91 5.42
CA ALA A 12 -37.90 -19.33 5.05
C ALA A 12 -36.44 -19.51 4.54
N LEU A 13 -35.44 -19.93 5.33
CA LEU A 13 -35.03 -21.29 5.81
C LEU A 13 -34.80 -22.36 4.73
N LEU A 14 -33.80 -23.24 4.97
CA LEU A 14 -33.22 -24.38 4.22
C LEU A 14 -31.91 -24.00 3.50
N ASP A 15 -30.69 -24.41 3.87
CA ASP A 15 -30.08 -25.68 4.37
C ASP A 15 -30.12 -26.83 3.36
N SER A 16 -28.93 -27.25 2.86
CA SER A 16 -28.70 -28.50 2.13
C SER A 16 -27.20 -28.75 1.96
N ASP A 17 -26.65 -29.62 2.80
CA ASP A 17 -25.47 -30.45 2.54
C ASP A 17 -25.89 -31.66 1.68
N ASP A 18 -25.00 -32.20 0.85
CA ASP A 18 -25.01 -33.63 0.49
C ASP A 18 -23.60 -34.12 0.09
N ASP A 19 -23.21 -35.21 0.73
CA ASP A 19 -21.92 -35.90 0.66
C ASP A 19 -22.11 -37.32 0.08
N SER A 20 -21.03 -37.84 -0.51
CA SER A 20 -20.73 -39.24 -0.83
C SER A 20 -21.39 -39.90 -2.05
N SER A 21 -20.55 -40.46 -2.94
CA SER A 21 -20.26 -41.90 -2.94
C SER A 21 -19.48 -42.39 -4.17
N VAL A 22 -18.87 -43.55 -3.95
CA VAL A 22 -17.72 -44.18 -4.63
C VAL A 22 -18.10 -45.21 -5.72
N SER A 23 -17.19 -45.31 -6.71
CA SER A 23 -16.70 -46.50 -7.43
C SER A 23 -17.67 -47.53 -8.06
N SER A 24 -17.44 -47.81 -9.34
CA SER A 24 -17.47 -49.18 -9.87
C SER A 24 -16.48 -49.36 -11.03
N SER A 25 -15.88 -50.55 -11.02
CA SER A 25 -14.83 -51.07 -11.89
C SER A 25 -15.42 -51.71 -13.15
N SER A 26 -14.76 -51.57 -14.30
CA SER A 26 -14.72 -52.63 -15.31
C SER A 26 -13.49 -52.51 -16.20
N THR A 27 -12.58 -53.47 -16.07
CA THR A 27 -11.47 -53.77 -16.97
C THR A 27 -11.97 -54.34 -18.29
N LEU A 28 -11.60 -53.75 -19.43
CA LEU A 28 -11.21 -54.49 -20.64
C LEU A 28 -10.18 -53.67 -21.44
N ARG A 29 -9.08 -54.34 -21.77
CA ARG A 29 -7.99 -53.86 -22.64
C ARG A 29 -8.50 -53.65 -24.07
N SER A 30 -8.10 -52.54 -24.69
CA SER A 30 -7.70 -52.55 -26.10
C SER A 30 -6.66 -51.47 -26.36
N ASP A 31 -5.42 -51.90 -26.55
CA ASP A 31 -4.36 -51.12 -27.17
C ASP A 31 -4.77 -50.78 -28.61
N LEU A 32 -4.90 -49.49 -28.94
CA LEU A 32 -4.48 -48.98 -30.25
C LEU A 32 -4.27 -47.46 -30.16
N MET A 33 -3.13 -47.03 -30.68
CA MET A 33 -2.65 -45.65 -30.67
C MET A 33 -3.66 -44.62 -31.16
N SER A 34 -3.76 -43.50 -30.44
CA SER A 34 -4.01 -42.19 -31.04
C SER A 34 -3.21 -41.14 -30.30
N VAL A 35 -2.16 -40.68 -30.96
CA VAL A 35 -1.44 -39.44 -30.69
C VAL A 35 -2.44 -38.29 -30.72
N SER A 36 -2.62 -37.60 -29.61
CA SER A 36 -2.98 -36.18 -29.63
C SER A 36 -2.16 -35.49 -28.54
N GLY A 37 -0.96 -35.06 -28.92
CA GLY A 37 -0.33 -33.96 -28.23
C GLY A 37 -1.25 -32.76 -28.35
N THR A 38 -1.79 -32.30 -27.23
CA THR A 38 -2.18 -30.90 -27.11
C THR A 38 -0.88 -30.12 -26.98
N GLU A 39 -0.26 -29.85 -28.13
CA GLU A 39 0.46 -28.60 -28.30
C GLU A 39 -0.56 -27.50 -28.00
N GLU A 40 -0.38 -26.78 -26.90
CA GLU A 40 -1.04 -25.49 -26.72
C GLU A 40 -0.48 -24.58 -27.82
N VAL A 41 -1.18 -24.54 -28.94
CA VAL A 41 -0.88 -23.68 -30.09
C VAL A 41 -0.96 -22.22 -29.62
N PRO A 42 0.15 -21.46 -29.59
CA PRO A 42 0.15 -20.05 -29.17
C PRO A 42 -0.62 -19.11 -30.12
N LEU A 43 -1.02 -19.60 -31.30
CA LEU A 43 -1.53 -18.79 -32.42
C LEU A 43 -2.90 -18.14 -32.18
N ASP A 44 -3.73 -18.64 -31.26
CA ASP A 44 -5.10 -18.15 -31.10
C ASP A 44 -5.17 -16.80 -30.38
N LYS A 45 -4.31 -16.56 -29.37
CA LYS A 45 -4.32 -15.33 -28.56
C LYS A 45 -3.81 -14.10 -29.30
N ASP A 46 -2.79 -14.26 -30.14
CA ASP A 46 -2.27 -13.16 -30.97
C ASP A 46 -3.34 -12.69 -31.96
N SER A 47 -4.10 -13.64 -32.52
CA SER A 47 -5.21 -13.34 -33.44
C SER A 47 -6.34 -12.56 -32.76
N LEU A 48 -6.59 -12.81 -31.47
CA LEU A 48 -7.61 -12.08 -30.69
C LEU A 48 -7.16 -10.64 -30.39
N LEU A 49 -5.87 -10.43 -30.11
CA LEU A 49 -5.31 -9.09 -29.90
C LEU A 49 -5.34 -8.25 -31.17
N ASP A 50 -5.02 -8.83 -32.33
CA ASP A 50 -5.11 -8.15 -33.62
C ASP A 50 -6.58 -7.78 -33.96
N GLN A 51 -7.53 -8.69 -33.67
CA GLN A 51 -8.96 -8.39 -33.81
C GLN A 51 -9.44 -7.28 -32.86
N ALA A 52 -8.96 -7.29 -31.61
CA ALA A 52 -9.27 -6.24 -30.64
C ALA A 52 -8.68 -4.89 -31.08
N LEU A 53 -7.47 -4.87 -31.64
CA LEU A 53 -6.85 -3.67 -32.18
C LEU A 53 -7.66 -3.08 -33.34
N GLU A 54 -8.10 -3.93 -34.28
CA GLU A 54 -8.95 -3.50 -35.41
C GLU A 54 -10.29 -2.94 -34.91
N ALA A 55 -10.87 -3.56 -33.89
CA ALA A 55 -12.11 -3.09 -33.26
C ALA A 55 -11.99 -1.71 -32.59
N LEU A 56 -10.77 -1.18 -32.35
CA LEU A 56 -10.59 0.21 -31.88
C LEU A 56 -10.89 1.26 -32.96
N PHE A 57 -10.85 0.88 -34.24
CA PHE A 57 -11.18 1.78 -35.35
C PHE A 57 -12.69 1.95 -35.55
N GLU A 58 -13.50 1.10 -34.92
CA GLU A 58 -14.95 1.14 -35.03
C GLU A 58 -15.57 2.44 -34.54
N LYS A 59 -16.63 2.88 -35.23
CA LYS A 59 -17.32 4.14 -34.89
C LYS A 59 -18.05 4.05 -33.54
N ARG A 60 -18.50 2.85 -33.16
CA ARG A 60 -19.32 2.62 -31.96
C ARG A 60 -18.47 2.53 -30.69
N GLY A 61 -18.70 3.43 -29.72
CA GLY A 61 -17.95 3.48 -28.45
C GLY A 61 -17.98 2.20 -27.63
N SER A 62 -19.16 1.56 -27.50
CA SER A 62 -19.29 0.30 -26.76
C SER A 62 -18.49 -0.86 -27.36
N THR A 63 -18.18 -0.82 -28.67
CA THR A 63 -17.32 -1.82 -29.31
C THR A 63 -15.87 -1.56 -28.94
N ARG A 64 -15.43 -0.29 -29.01
CA ARG A 64 -14.09 0.12 -28.60
C ARG A 64 -13.81 -0.14 -27.12
N GLU A 65 -14.78 0.09 -26.23
CA GLU A 65 -14.66 -0.20 -24.80
C GLU A 65 -14.43 -1.69 -24.52
N LYS A 66 -15.13 -2.58 -25.23
CA LYS A 66 -14.93 -4.03 -25.13
C LYS A 66 -13.55 -4.45 -25.65
N ALA A 67 -13.13 -3.87 -26.77
CA ALA A 67 -11.81 -4.10 -27.33
C ALA A 67 -10.69 -3.69 -26.35
N LEU A 68 -10.77 -2.48 -25.77
CA LEU A 68 -9.82 -2.02 -24.75
C LEU A 68 -9.80 -2.96 -23.53
N SER A 69 -10.96 -3.41 -23.06
CA SER A 69 -11.04 -4.36 -21.94
C SER A 69 -10.36 -5.69 -22.28
N SER A 70 -10.58 -6.22 -23.49
CA SER A 70 -9.92 -7.43 -23.98
C SER A 70 -8.40 -7.27 -24.06
N ILE A 71 -7.92 -6.10 -24.48
CA ILE A 71 -6.49 -5.78 -24.52
C ILE A 71 -5.92 -5.75 -23.09
N VAL A 72 -6.59 -5.10 -22.15
CA VAL A 72 -6.16 -5.08 -20.73
C VAL A 72 -6.06 -6.49 -20.16
N GLU A 73 -7.06 -7.34 -20.41
CA GLU A 73 -7.04 -8.74 -19.97
C GLU A 73 -5.87 -9.51 -20.56
N ALA A 74 -5.58 -9.32 -21.85
CA ALA A 74 -4.46 -9.96 -22.53
C ALA A 74 -3.10 -9.52 -21.97
N PHE A 75 -2.91 -8.22 -21.68
CA PHE A 75 -1.68 -7.70 -21.08
C PHE A 75 -1.50 -8.16 -19.63
N ASN A 76 -2.58 -8.24 -18.85
CA ASN A 76 -2.50 -8.81 -17.49
C ASN A 76 -2.22 -10.31 -17.51
N GLY A 77 -2.66 -11.00 -18.56
CA GLY A 77 -2.50 -12.44 -18.74
C GLY A 77 -1.15 -12.85 -19.31
N ASN A 78 -0.44 -12.01 -20.06
CA ASN A 78 0.92 -12.25 -20.58
C ASN A 78 1.62 -10.95 -20.99
N LEU A 79 2.97 -10.93 -20.92
CA LEU A 79 3.73 -9.82 -21.51
C LEU A 79 3.68 -9.94 -23.04
N GLN A 80 2.85 -9.11 -23.67
CA GLN A 80 2.55 -9.15 -25.11
C GLN A 80 3.66 -8.54 -25.97
N HIS A 81 4.93 -8.89 -25.73
CA HIS A 81 6.09 -8.23 -26.35
C HIS A 81 6.04 -8.24 -27.89
N GLN A 82 5.70 -9.37 -28.50
CA GLN A 82 5.64 -9.49 -29.97
C GLN A 82 4.54 -8.63 -30.60
N PHE A 83 3.37 -8.57 -29.96
CA PHE A 83 2.26 -7.73 -30.40
C PHE A 83 2.62 -6.25 -30.26
N VAL A 84 3.20 -5.87 -29.12
CA VAL A 84 3.65 -4.51 -28.85
C VAL A 84 4.70 -4.07 -29.86
N GLU A 85 5.69 -4.89 -30.16
CA GLU A 85 6.75 -4.53 -31.11
C GLU A 85 6.21 -4.19 -32.51
N LYS A 86 5.17 -4.90 -32.97
CA LYS A 86 4.55 -4.69 -34.28
C LYS A 86 3.56 -3.53 -34.29
N ASN A 87 2.75 -3.41 -33.24
CA ASN A 87 1.54 -2.57 -33.23
C ASN A 87 1.64 -1.36 -32.30
N PHE A 88 2.80 -1.11 -31.69
CA PHE A 88 3.06 -0.03 -30.73
C PHE A 88 2.42 1.32 -31.12
N VAL A 89 2.82 1.87 -32.28
CA VAL A 89 2.38 3.19 -32.76
C VAL A 89 0.86 3.21 -32.97
N THR A 90 0.33 2.17 -33.61
CA THR A 90 -1.10 2.06 -33.91
C THR A 90 -1.92 2.01 -32.63
N LEU A 91 -1.52 1.20 -31.66
CA LEU A 91 -2.22 1.05 -30.38
C LEU A 91 -2.19 2.35 -29.58
N LEU A 92 -1.03 2.99 -29.48
CA LEU A 92 -0.87 4.26 -28.78
C LEU A 92 -1.78 5.32 -29.39
N HIS A 93 -1.72 5.51 -30.71
CA HIS A 93 -2.54 6.49 -31.42
C HIS A 93 -4.04 6.23 -31.23
N GLN A 94 -4.49 4.98 -31.25
CA GLN A 94 -5.90 4.65 -30.98
C GLN A 94 -6.32 4.97 -29.54
N CYS A 95 -5.48 4.68 -28.55
CA CYS A 95 -5.76 5.04 -27.16
C CYS A 95 -5.82 6.57 -26.97
N LEU A 96 -4.92 7.32 -27.61
CA LEU A 96 -4.94 8.79 -27.58
C LEU A 96 -6.18 9.37 -28.27
N ASN A 97 -6.67 8.72 -29.33
CA ASN A 97 -7.93 9.12 -29.96
C ASN A 97 -9.13 8.90 -29.03
N SER A 98 -9.12 7.85 -28.20
CA SER A 98 -10.15 7.65 -27.18
C SER A 98 -10.20 8.79 -26.16
N PHE A 99 -9.09 9.50 -25.88
CA PHE A 99 -9.12 10.69 -25.00
C PHE A 99 -9.92 11.86 -25.57
N LYS A 100 -9.98 11.98 -26.90
CA LYS A 100 -10.69 13.07 -27.58
C LYS A 100 -12.20 12.84 -27.69
N ARG A 101 -12.64 11.59 -27.85
CA ARG A 101 -14.04 11.25 -28.21
C ARG A 101 -14.70 10.19 -27.32
N GLY A 102 -13.95 9.59 -26.40
CA GLY A 102 -14.39 8.44 -25.62
C GLY A 102 -15.24 8.80 -24.41
N SER A 103 -15.99 7.82 -23.92
CA SER A 103 -16.67 7.90 -22.63
C SER A 103 -15.67 7.91 -21.46
N ALA A 104 -16.13 8.15 -20.23
CA ALA A 104 -15.27 8.04 -19.05
C ALA A 104 -14.65 6.63 -18.91
N GLN A 105 -15.41 5.58 -19.26
CA GLN A 105 -14.96 4.20 -19.23
C GLN A 105 -13.96 3.88 -20.35
N GLU A 106 -14.21 4.38 -21.57
CA GLU A 106 -13.29 4.24 -22.70
C GLU A 106 -11.94 4.91 -22.38
N ILE A 107 -11.98 6.13 -21.82
CA ILE A 107 -10.78 6.88 -21.43
C ILE A 107 -10.04 6.18 -20.30
N SER A 108 -10.74 5.67 -19.30
CA SER A 108 -10.12 4.91 -18.19
C SER A 108 -9.39 3.67 -18.72
N SER A 109 -10.04 2.90 -19.58
CA SER A 109 -9.46 1.68 -20.16
C SER A 109 -8.28 2.02 -21.08
N ALA A 110 -8.41 3.03 -21.94
CA ALA A 110 -7.32 3.49 -22.81
C ALA A 110 -6.12 4.02 -22.01
N SER A 111 -6.36 4.72 -20.91
CA SER A 111 -5.30 5.20 -20.00
C SER A 111 -4.54 4.02 -19.41
N HIS A 112 -5.25 2.99 -18.99
CA HIS A 112 -4.64 1.78 -18.43
C HIS A 112 -3.84 1.00 -19.48
N VAL A 113 -4.36 0.86 -20.72
CA VAL A 113 -3.65 0.24 -21.84
C VAL A 113 -2.35 1.00 -22.16
N ILE A 114 -2.35 2.33 -22.17
CA ILE A 114 -1.13 3.13 -22.41
C ILE A 114 -0.06 2.86 -21.33
N GLY A 115 -0.45 2.81 -20.05
CA GLY A 115 0.50 2.49 -18.99
C GLY A 115 1.03 1.04 -19.06
N LEU A 116 0.17 0.07 -19.40
CA LEU A 116 0.59 -1.32 -19.65
C LEU A 116 1.52 -1.43 -20.87
N LEU A 117 1.24 -0.65 -21.92
CA LEU A 117 2.10 -0.55 -23.10
C LEU A 117 3.49 -0.06 -22.71
N ALA A 118 3.59 1.03 -21.95
CA ALA A 118 4.87 1.57 -21.48
C ALA A 118 5.64 0.53 -20.65
N LEU A 119 4.99 -0.11 -19.68
CA LEU A 119 5.62 -1.14 -18.85
C LEU A 119 6.06 -2.36 -19.65
N THR A 120 5.34 -2.73 -20.72
CA THR A 120 5.67 -3.91 -21.55
C THR A 120 6.78 -3.61 -22.55
N VAL A 121 6.83 -2.37 -23.06
CA VAL A 121 7.92 -1.92 -23.92
C VAL A 121 9.24 -1.93 -23.15
N GLY A 122 9.27 -1.33 -21.95
CA GLY A 122 10.42 -1.30 -21.03
C GLY A 122 11.70 -0.62 -21.56
N CYS A 123 11.82 -0.42 -22.88
CA CYS A 123 12.92 0.23 -23.56
C CYS A 123 12.78 1.75 -23.43
N GLU A 124 13.84 2.40 -22.92
CA GLU A 124 13.88 3.84 -22.63
C GLU A 124 13.44 4.72 -23.81
N ASP A 125 13.87 4.43 -25.04
CA ASP A 125 13.56 5.28 -26.21
C ASP A 125 12.09 5.23 -26.59
N LYS A 126 11.52 4.03 -26.73
CA LYS A 126 10.11 3.85 -27.07
C LYS A 126 9.21 4.31 -25.92
N ALA A 127 9.60 4.06 -24.67
CA ALA A 127 8.84 4.52 -23.51
C ALA A 127 8.83 6.06 -23.40
N HIS A 128 9.94 6.70 -23.73
CA HIS A 128 10.03 8.16 -23.79
C HIS A 128 9.15 8.75 -24.90
N GLU A 129 9.08 8.11 -26.07
CA GLU A 129 8.15 8.48 -27.15
C GLU A 129 6.68 8.41 -26.68
N ILE A 130 6.29 7.36 -25.93
CA ILE A 130 4.94 7.26 -25.33
C ILE A 130 4.66 8.46 -24.43
N LEU A 131 5.62 8.83 -23.56
CA LEU A 131 5.46 9.93 -22.63
C LEU A 131 5.20 11.24 -23.39
N GLU A 132 6.02 11.56 -24.38
CA GLU A 132 5.93 12.82 -25.10
C GLU A 132 4.65 12.92 -25.95
N GLU A 133 4.26 11.85 -26.66
CA GLU A 133 3.01 11.84 -27.42
C GLU A 133 1.78 11.90 -26.52
N SER A 134 1.81 11.21 -25.38
CA SER A 134 0.65 11.10 -24.48
C SER A 134 0.46 12.33 -23.61
N PHE A 135 1.54 13.04 -23.25
CA PHE A 135 1.47 14.13 -22.28
C PHE A 135 0.48 15.23 -22.68
N SER A 136 0.54 15.67 -23.94
CA SER A 136 -0.34 16.73 -24.45
C SER A 136 -1.81 16.32 -24.39
N ALA A 137 -2.11 15.08 -24.80
CA ALA A 137 -3.46 14.54 -24.79
C ALA A 137 -4.00 14.37 -23.36
N ILE A 138 -3.18 13.86 -22.43
CA ILE A 138 -3.54 13.73 -21.01
C ILE A 138 -3.75 15.10 -20.37
N SER A 139 -2.86 16.06 -20.63
CA SER A 139 -2.98 17.43 -20.12
C SER A 139 -4.28 18.09 -20.57
N GLN A 140 -4.67 17.91 -21.84
CA GLN A 140 -5.93 18.41 -22.36
C GLN A 140 -7.13 17.70 -21.71
N ALA A 141 -7.07 16.37 -21.57
CA ALA A 141 -8.14 15.59 -20.97
C ALA A 141 -8.38 15.93 -19.49
N LEU A 142 -7.32 16.23 -18.73
CA LEU A 142 -7.37 16.63 -17.32
C LEU A 142 -7.97 18.04 -17.10
N LYS A 143 -7.86 18.95 -18.08
CA LYS A 143 -8.46 20.29 -18.01
C LYS A 143 -9.98 20.28 -18.18
N SER A 144 -10.55 19.21 -18.73
CA SER A 144 -11.99 19.09 -18.95
C SER A 144 -12.73 18.68 -17.66
N PRO A 145 -13.82 19.36 -17.26
CA PRO A 145 -14.66 18.91 -16.14
C PRO A 145 -15.13 17.48 -16.41
N SER A 146 -14.81 16.55 -15.51
CA SER A 146 -14.98 15.11 -15.76
C SER A 146 -15.26 14.36 -14.46
N GLU A 147 -15.72 13.12 -14.61
CA GLU A 147 -15.86 12.17 -13.51
C GLU A 147 -14.50 11.86 -12.86
N LEU A 148 -14.52 11.61 -11.56
CA LEU A 148 -13.31 11.31 -10.78
C LEU A 148 -12.58 10.06 -11.28
N SER A 149 -13.31 9.03 -11.68
CA SER A 149 -12.76 7.77 -12.23
C SER A 149 -11.86 8.01 -13.44
N LYS A 150 -12.33 8.85 -14.38
CA LYS A 150 -11.55 9.30 -15.54
C LYS A 150 -10.29 10.04 -15.11
N ILE A 151 -10.41 11.00 -14.18
CA ILE A 151 -9.27 11.80 -13.72
C ILE A 151 -8.23 10.91 -13.02
N SER A 152 -8.65 10.00 -12.14
CA SER A 152 -7.76 9.04 -11.47
C SER A 152 -7.02 8.16 -12.46
N SER A 153 -7.71 7.66 -13.50
CA SER A 153 -7.08 6.80 -14.52
C SER A 153 -6.05 7.57 -15.36
N LEU A 154 -6.34 8.83 -15.70
CA LEU A 154 -5.40 9.71 -16.41
C LEU A 154 -4.17 10.05 -15.56
N LEU A 155 -4.36 10.28 -14.25
CA LEU A 155 -3.27 10.53 -13.31
C LEU A 155 -2.37 9.31 -13.14
N GLU A 156 -2.96 8.12 -13.01
CA GLU A 156 -2.22 6.87 -12.91
C GLU A 156 -1.45 6.57 -14.20
N CYS A 157 -2.07 6.76 -15.35
CA CYS A 157 -1.41 6.63 -16.64
C CYS A 157 -0.23 7.58 -16.77
N LEU A 158 -0.43 8.89 -16.50
CA LEU A 158 0.64 9.88 -16.52
C LEU A 158 1.79 9.47 -15.59
N ALA A 159 1.47 9.05 -14.37
CA ALA A 159 2.47 8.62 -13.40
C ALA A 159 3.28 7.42 -13.90
N ILE A 160 2.64 6.40 -14.47
CA ILE A 160 3.33 5.22 -15.01
C ILE A 160 4.18 5.56 -16.23
N ILE A 161 3.65 6.29 -17.21
CA ILE A 161 4.43 6.60 -18.42
C ILE A 161 5.61 7.54 -18.13
N THR A 162 5.46 8.47 -17.18
CA THR A 162 6.58 9.31 -16.74
C THR A 162 7.59 8.50 -15.94
N PHE A 163 7.15 7.54 -15.13
CA PHE A 163 8.04 6.66 -14.39
C PHE A 163 8.91 5.78 -15.30
N VAL A 164 8.35 5.27 -16.41
CA VAL A 164 9.06 4.39 -17.34
C VAL A 164 9.84 5.18 -18.40
N GLY A 165 9.27 6.27 -18.92
CA GLY A 165 9.81 7.02 -20.08
C GLY A 165 10.47 8.35 -19.73
N GLY A 166 10.47 8.77 -18.47
CA GLY A 166 11.10 10.02 -18.04
C GLY A 166 12.62 9.87 -18.01
N LYS A 167 13.32 10.52 -18.94
CA LYS A 167 14.79 10.46 -19.04
C LYS A 167 15.44 11.53 -18.18
N GLU A 168 14.86 12.72 -18.20
CA GLU A 168 15.38 13.87 -17.47
C GLU A 168 14.45 14.25 -16.31
N PRO A 169 15.01 14.78 -15.20
CA PRO A 169 14.22 15.19 -14.05
C PRO A 169 13.20 16.29 -14.40
N GLU A 170 13.47 17.10 -15.43
CA GLU A 170 12.57 18.15 -15.92
C GLU A 170 11.25 17.58 -16.45
N GLU A 171 11.28 16.40 -17.08
CA GLU A 171 10.08 15.74 -17.62
C GLU A 171 9.19 15.20 -16.49
N THR A 172 9.83 14.66 -15.46
CA THR A 172 9.17 14.23 -14.22
C THR A 172 8.57 15.43 -13.49
N GLU A 173 9.32 16.52 -13.35
CA GLU A 173 8.85 17.75 -12.73
C GLU A 173 7.66 18.33 -13.49
N ARG A 174 7.72 18.38 -14.83
CA ARG A 174 6.61 18.86 -15.67
C ARG A 174 5.32 18.08 -15.40
N SER A 175 5.40 16.76 -15.27
CA SER A 175 4.26 15.89 -14.96
C SER A 175 3.74 16.12 -13.54
N MET A 176 4.64 16.26 -12.56
CA MET A 176 4.31 16.61 -11.18
C MET A 176 3.65 18.00 -11.08
N GLN A 177 4.11 18.98 -11.84
CA GLN A 177 3.51 20.32 -11.91
C GLN A 177 2.09 20.28 -12.48
N LEU A 178 1.83 19.45 -13.50
CA LEU A 178 0.49 19.24 -14.05
C LEU A 178 -0.45 18.64 -12.99
N MET A 179 0.02 17.64 -12.23
CA MET A 179 -0.74 17.07 -11.12
C MET A 179 -1.02 18.11 -10.02
N TRP A 180 -0.03 18.93 -9.68
CA TRP A 180 -0.17 19.98 -8.66
C TRP A 180 -1.22 21.03 -9.03
N GLN A 181 -1.32 21.40 -10.31
CA GLN A 181 -2.33 22.34 -10.80
C GLN A 181 -3.78 21.87 -10.62
N LEU A 182 -4.02 20.56 -10.50
CA LEU A 182 -5.37 20.02 -10.24
C LEU A 182 -5.83 20.25 -8.80
N VAL A 183 -4.88 20.26 -7.87
CA VAL A 183 -5.15 20.46 -6.44
C VAL A 183 -5.05 21.94 -6.08
N ARG A 184 -4.14 22.67 -6.73
CA ARG A 184 -3.95 24.12 -6.59
C ARG A 184 -3.98 24.78 -7.97
N PRO A 185 -5.17 24.98 -8.57
CA PRO A 185 -5.27 25.74 -9.80
C PRO A 185 -4.73 27.15 -9.56
N LYS A 186 -3.85 27.61 -10.44
CA LYS A 186 -3.37 29.01 -10.43
C LYS A 186 -4.59 29.90 -10.67
N LEU A 187 -5.06 30.57 -9.62
CA LEU A 187 -6.27 31.39 -9.66
C LEU A 187 -6.05 32.56 -10.63
N GLY A 188 -6.77 32.56 -11.75
CA GLY A 188 -7.01 33.80 -12.50
C GLY A 188 -7.98 34.67 -11.70
N SER A 189 -7.78 35.99 -11.77
CA SER A 189 -8.40 37.05 -10.94
C SER A 189 -9.92 36.97 -10.63
N ASN A 190 -10.73 36.13 -11.29
CA ASN A 190 -12.19 36.18 -11.16
C ASN A 190 -12.94 34.82 -11.17
N VAL A 191 -12.29 33.69 -10.84
CA VAL A 191 -13.00 32.39 -10.78
C VAL A 191 -12.89 31.77 -9.39
N VAL A 192 -14.06 31.53 -8.77
CA VAL A 192 -14.16 30.73 -7.54
C VAL A 192 -13.77 29.30 -7.88
N ALA A 193 -12.54 28.90 -7.54
CA ALA A 193 -12.12 27.52 -7.68
C ALA A 193 -13.01 26.64 -6.81
N SER A 194 -13.69 25.66 -7.42
CA SER A 194 -14.35 24.61 -6.66
C SER A 194 -13.30 23.86 -5.86
N LYS A 195 -13.55 23.68 -4.56
CA LYS A 195 -12.64 22.94 -3.68
C LYS A 195 -12.49 21.49 -4.22
N PRO A 196 -11.27 21.00 -4.46
CA PRO A 196 -11.08 19.65 -4.98
C PRO A 196 -11.62 18.62 -3.98
N SER A 197 -12.20 17.53 -4.49
CA SER A 197 -12.73 16.45 -3.67
C SER A 197 -11.60 15.71 -2.93
N THR A 198 -11.89 15.12 -1.77
CA THR A 198 -10.87 14.40 -0.98
C THR A 198 -10.27 13.22 -1.75
N ALA A 199 -11.08 12.54 -2.55
CA ALA A 199 -10.63 11.45 -3.41
C ALA A 199 -9.74 11.94 -4.57
N LEU A 200 -10.01 13.11 -5.15
CA LEU A 200 -9.11 13.72 -6.14
C LEU A 200 -7.76 14.08 -5.50
N ILE A 201 -7.77 14.72 -4.33
CA ILE A 201 -6.55 15.06 -3.59
C ILE A 201 -5.74 13.79 -3.33
N THR A 202 -6.39 12.73 -2.84
CA THR A 202 -5.72 11.45 -2.56
C THR A 202 -5.05 10.87 -3.81
N ALA A 203 -5.76 10.83 -4.94
CA ALA A 203 -5.22 10.31 -6.19
C ALA A 203 -4.02 11.13 -6.70
N VAL A 204 -4.13 12.46 -6.65
CA VAL A 204 -3.04 13.37 -7.04
C VAL A 204 -1.83 13.20 -6.14
N VAL A 205 -2.01 13.22 -4.82
CA VAL A 205 -0.90 13.09 -3.87
C VAL A 205 -0.21 11.74 -4.05
N SER A 206 -0.96 10.65 -4.21
CA SER A 206 -0.38 9.32 -4.41
C SER A 206 0.43 9.22 -5.72
N ALA A 207 -0.10 9.75 -6.83
CA ALA A 207 0.59 9.77 -8.12
C ALA A 207 1.82 10.68 -8.11
N TRP A 208 1.72 11.84 -7.44
CA TRP A 208 2.81 12.78 -7.30
C TRP A 208 3.93 12.21 -6.42
N SER A 209 3.60 11.54 -5.30
CA SER A 209 4.56 10.86 -4.44
C SER A 209 5.23 9.70 -5.15
N PHE A 210 4.50 8.95 -5.99
CA PHE A 210 5.09 7.91 -6.83
C PHE A 210 6.14 8.48 -7.80
N LEU A 211 5.85 9.58 -8.50
CA LEU A 211 6.85 10.23 -9.36
C LEU A 211 8.02 10.81 -8.57
N LEU A 212 7.78 11.30 -7.36
CA LEU A 212 8.87 11.79 -6.51
C LEU A 212 9.90 10.70 -6.18
N THR A 213 9.50 9.41 -6.17
CA THR A 213 10.43 8.31 -5.91
C THR A 213 11.55 8.16 -6.95
N THR A 214 11.38 8.70 -8.16
CA THR A 214 12.38 8.64 -9.24
C THR A 214 13.29 9.86 -9.25
N MET A 215 13.02 10.88 -8.43
CA MET A 215 13.82 12.09 -8.41
C MET A 215 14.96 11.98 -7.40
N ASP A 216 16.16 12.37 -7.82
CA ASP A 216 17.26 12.60 -6.88
C ASP A 216 16.96 13.87 -6.07
N GLY A 217 16.91 13.77 -4.75
CA GLY A 217 16.61 14.88 -3.84
C GLY A 217 17.61 16.05 -3.86
N TRP A 218 18.52 16.10 -4.83
CA TRP A 218 19.55 17.13 -5.05
C TRP A 218 19.17 18.18 -6.10
N ARG A 219 18.14 17.96 -6.93
CA ARG A 219 17.92 18.75 -8.16
C ARG A 219 16.72 19.70 -8.15
N LEU A 220 16.03 19.86 -7.02
CA LEU A 220 14.73 20.52 -7.00
C LEU A 220 14.74 21.84 -6.20
N ASP A 221 13.97 22.84 -6.67
CA ASP A 221 13.90 24.17 -6.05
C ASP A 221 13.35 24.10 -4.61
N THR A 222 14.18 24.54 -3.66
CA THR A 222 13.90 24.69 -2.22
C THR A 222 12.56 25.38 -1.94
N LYS A 223 12.14 26.36 -2.75
CA LYS A 223 10.87 27.09 -2.53
C LYS A 223 9.65 26.22 -2.81
N ASN A 224 9.71 25.37 -3.84
CA ASN A 224 8.60 24.52 -4.25
C ASN A 224 8.33 23.41 -3.21
N TRP A 225 9.38 22.94 -2.54
CA TRP A 225 9.27 21.94 -1.47
C TRP A 225 8.63 22.47 -0.21
N GLN A 226 9.00 23.67 0.24
CA GLN A 226 8.43 24.25 1.45
C GLN A 226 6.91 24.43 1.34
N GLU A 227 6.42 24.87 0.17
CA GLU A 227 4.99 24.96 -0.10
C GLU A 227 4.32 23.58 -0.09
N SER A 228 4.96 22.59 -0.69
CA SER A 228 4.45 21.22 -0.75
C SER A 228 4.37 20.57 0.64
N ILE A 229 5.41 20.70 1.46
CA ILE A 229 5.46 20.22 2.84
C ILE A 229 4.37 20.88 3.69
N SER A 230 4.23 22.20 3.57
CA SER A 230 3.20 22.96 4.30
C SER A 230 1.79 22.52 3.89
N TYR A 231 1.60 22.27 2.60
CA TYR A 231 0.34 21.76 2.07
C TYR A 231 0.03 20.34 2.60
N PHE A 232 0.98 19.40 2.52
CA PHE A 232 0.79 18.04 3.04
C PHE A 232 0.56 18.02 4.56
N SER A 233 1.26 18.86 5.33
CA SER A 233 0.97 19.05 6.77
C SER A 233 -0.47 19.50 7.01
N SER A 234 -1.01 20.39 6.16
CA SER A 234 -2.43 20.81 6.26
C SER A 234 -3.44 19.71 5.89
N LEU A 235 -3.00 18.70 5.11
CA LEU A 235 -3.82 17.56 4.76
C LEU A 235 -3.94 16.54 5.90
N LEU A 236 -2.93 16.43 6.76
CA LEU A 236 -2.97 15.58 7.96
C LEU A 236 -4.11 15.97 8.93
N ASP A 237 -4.51 17.24 8.94
CA ASP A 237 -5.61 17.75 9.77
C ASP A 237 -7.02 17.51 9.17
N LYS A 238 -7.12 16.97 7.94
CA LYS A 238 -8.42 16.68 7.31
C LYS A 238 -9.11 15.50 7.98
N GLU A 239 -10.43 15.35 7.86
CA GLU A 239 -11.15 14.20 8.43
C GLU A 239 -11.00 12.90 7.61
N ASP A 240 -10.69 13.03 6.32
CA ASP A 240 -10.60 11.91 5.39
C ASP A 240 -9.30 11.12 5.60
N ARG A 241 -9.44 9.83 5.93
CA ARG A 241 -8.29 8.96 6.23
C ARG A 241 -7.40 8.71 5.03
N SER A 242 -7.98 8.57 3.84
CA SER A 242 -7.23 8.30 2.62
C SER A 242 -6.35 9.50 2.29
N VAL A 243 -6.87 10.72 2.48
CA VAL A 243 -6.09 11.96 2.35
C VAL A 243 -4.95 12.02 3.37
N ARG A 244 -5.22 11.68 4.64
CA ARG A 244 -4.17 11.64 5.68
C ARG A 244 -3.07 10.63 5.33
N ILE A 245 -3.45 9.42 4.92
CA ILE A 245 -2.52 8.35 4.55
C ILE A 245 -1.62 8.79 3.40
N ALA A 246 -2.19 9.27 2.29
CA ALA A 246 -1.42 9.72 1.14
C ALA A 246 -0.49 10.89 1.49
N ALA A 247 -0.96 11.85 2.30
CA ALA A 247 -0.14 12.96 2.77
C ALA A 247 1.00 12.50 3.71
N GLY A 248 0.75 11.50 4.55
CA GLY A 248 1.74 10.89 5.43
C GLY A 248 2.86 10.20 4.64
N GLU A 249 2.50 9.37 3.65
CA GLU A 249 3.46 8.72 2.74
C GLU A 249 4.28 9.75 1.96
N ALA A 250 3.63 10.80 1.45
CA ALA A 250 4.31 11.91 0.76
C ALA A 250 5.34 12.58 1.66
N LEU A 251 4.98 12.89 2.91
CA LEU A 251 5.87 13.51 3.88
C LEU A 251 7.04 12.59 4.25
N ALA A 252 6.77 11.30 4.49
CA ALA A 252 7.80 10.32 4.81
C ALA A 252 8.84 10.22 3.67
N LEU A 253 8.38 10.18 2.42
CA LEU A 253 9.27 10.20 1.26
C LEU A 253 10.12 11.48 1.19
N ILE A 254 9.54 12.65 1.46
CA ILE A 254 10.28 13.92 1.49
C ILE A 254 11.38 13.93 2.57
N PHE A 255 11.07 13.37 3.74
CA PHE A 255 12.05 13.21 4.81
C PHE A 255 13.16 12.22 4.40
N GLU A 256 12.81 11.11 3.76
CA GLU A 256 13.77 10.11 3.24
C GLU A 256 14.73 10.69 2.20
N MET A 257 14.27 11.56 1.31
CA MET A 257 15.11 12.22 0.31
C MET A 257 16.12 13.23 0.89
N GLY A 258 16.10 13.43 2.22
CA GLY A 258 17.02 14.32 2.93
C GLY A 258 16.75 15.81 2.68
N SER A 259 15.57 16.16 2.14
CA SER A 259 15.23 17.54 1.79
C SER A 259 15.35 18.47 3.00
N LEU A 260 14.97 18.01 4.19
CA LEU A 260 14.96 18.84 5.40
C LEU A 260 16.32 19.10 6.03
N GLU A 261 17.24 18.13 5.97
CA GLU A 261 18.60 18.28 6.46
C GLU A 261 19.44 19.15 5.52
N LYS A 262 19.17 19.08 4.21
CA LYS A 262 19.76 19.99 3.20
C LYS A 262 19.38 21.44 3.47
N PHE A 263 18.12 21.72 3.83
CA PHE A 263 17.71 23.06 4.28
C PHE A 263 18.43 23.53 5.56
N SER A 264 18.92 22.60 6.41
CA SER A 264 19.70 22.92 7.60
C SER A 264 21.15 23.28 7.29
N VAL A 265 21.74 22.70 6.25
CA VAL A 265 23.17 22.88 5.92
C VAL A 265 23.38 24.13 5.08
N GLU A 266 22.50 24.41 4.11
CA GLU A 266 22.57 25.64 3.28
C GLU A 266 22.34 26.92 4.11
N ALA A 267 21.55 26.85 5.18
CA ALA A 267 21.28 27.99 6.05
C ALA A 267 22.51 28.46 6.85
N LYS A 268 23.53 27.60 7.04
CA LYS A 268 24.74 27.96 7.79
C LYS A 268 25.74 28.83 7.02
N GLY A 269 25.50 29.06 5.72
CA GLY A 269 26.42 29.78 4.83
C GLY A 269 26.05 31.22 4.47
N SER A 270 24.91 31.77 4.92
CA SER A 270 24.44 33.11 4.50
C SER A 270 23.75 33.88 5.62
N SER A 271 23.82 35.22 5.57
CA SER A 271 23.40 36.19 6.59
C SER A 271 21.87 36.31 6.76
N ASP A 272 21.44 36.50 8.02
CA ASP A 272 20.14 36.95 8.59
C ASP A 272 18.83 36.28 8.10
N GLY A 273 18.57 36.18 6.79
CA GLY A 273 17.36 35.55 6.23
C GLY A 273 17.37 34.02 6.19
N SER A 274 18.54 33.40 6.37
CA SER A 274 18.73 31.95 6.44
C SER A 274 18.29 31.36 7.79
N GLN A 275 18.48 32.11 8.87
CA GLN A 275 18.16 31.72 10.24
C GLN A 275 16.64 31.62 10.44
N GLU A 276 15.86 32.59 9.92
CA GLU A 276 14.40 32.57 9.97
C GLU A 276 13.79 31.42 9.16
N ARG A 277 14.38 31.10 8.00
CA ARG A 277 13.93 29.95 7.20
C ARG A 277 14.22 28.64 7.92
N PHE A 278 15.39 28.53 8.54
CA PHE A 278 15.77 27.36 9.33
C PHE A 278 14.84 27.14 10.52
N THR A 279 14.52 28.18 11.29
CA THR A 279 13.58 28.08 12.41
C THR A 279 12.17 27.73 11.96
N HIS A 280 11.72 28.27 10.82
CA HIS A 280 10.43 27.91 10.22
C HIS A 280 10.36 26.43 9.83
N ILE A 281 11.40 25.89 9.20
CA ILE A 281 11.46 24.49 8.77
C ILE A 281 11.49 23.53 9.97
N GLN A 282 12.26 23.87 11.01
CA GLN A 282 12.26 23.10 12.26
C GLN A 282 10.89 23.17 12.96
N GLY A 283 10.23 24.33 12.95
CA GLY A 283 8.87 24.49 13.44
C GLY A 283 7.86 23.63 12.68
N LEU A 284 7.97 23.57 11.34
CA LEU A 284 7.17 22.68 10.50
C LEU A 284 7.44 21.20 10.80
N LYS A 285 8.71 20.79 10.96
CA LYS A 285 9.06 19.41 11.36
C LYS A 285 8.42 19.04 12.69
N ALA A 286 8.53 19.90 13.70
CA ALA A 286 7.94 19.69 15.02
C ALA A 286 6.40 19.60 14.95
N LYS A 287 5.76 20.45 14.14
CA LYS A 287 4.33 20.39 13.89
C LYS A 287 3.92 19.05 13.28
N ILE A 288 4.59 18.63 12.20
CA ILE A 288 4.32 17.36 11.51
C ILE A 288 4.50 16.18 12.46
N LEU A 289 5.58 16.15 13.23
CA LEU A 289 5.82 15.12 14.25
C LEU A 289 4.67 15.03 15.26
N ASN A 290 4.17 16.16 15.75
CA ASN A 290 3.03 16.17 16.65
C ASN A 290 1.75 15.65 15.97
N GLN A 291 1.50 16.03 14.72
CA GLN A 291 0.36 15.52 13.94
C GLN A 291 0.44 14.01 13.75
N VAL A 292 1.61 13.50 13.32
CA VAL A 292 1.89 12.07 13.13
C VAL A 292 1.70 11.30 14.43
N ARG A 293 2.22 11.80 15.56
CA ARG A 293 2.06 11.19 16.88
C ARG A 293 0.59 11.12 17.32
N ASN A 294 -0.20 12.16 17.03
CA ASN A 294 -1.63 12.15 17.32
C ASN A 294 -2.38 11.12 16.46
N LEU A 295 -2.00 10.98 15.18
CA LEU A 295 -2.62 10.04 14.24
C LEU A 295 -2.23 8.58 14.51
N SER A 296 -1.02 8.32 15.02
CA SER A 296 -0.58 6.97 15.42
C SER A 296 -1.31 6.47 16.67
N ALA A 297 -1.73 7.38 17.55
CA ALA A 297 -2.48 7.08 18.77
C ALA A 297 -4.00 7.37 18.68
N GLU A 298 -4.52 7.77 17.52
CA GLU A 298 -5.91 8.24 17.36
C GLU A 298 -6.93 7.20 17.86
N ALA A 299 -7.74 7.54 18.86
CA ALA A 299 -8.72 6.63 19.44
C ALA A 299 -9.80 6.21 18.42
N GLY A 300 -10.27 4.96 18.53
CA GLY A 300 -11.33 4.46 17.66
C GLY A 300 -12.66 5.16 17.93
N GLY A 301 -13.12 6.00 17.00
CA GLY A 301 -14.43 6.63 17.08
C GLY A 301 -15.59 5.63 16.90
N LYS A 302 -16.74 5.91 17.51
CA LYS A 302 -17.99 5.16 17.24
C LYS A 302 -18.35 5.32 15.75
N GLY A 303 -18.27 4.23 14.98
CA GLY A 303 -18.66 4.19 13.57
C GLY A 303 -17.51 4.09 12.56
N SER A 304 -16.25 4.06 12.99
CA SER A 304 -15.12 3.80 12.08
C SER A 304 -14.95 2.30 11.82
N ALA A 305 -14.71 1.92 10.56
CA ALA A 305 -14.29 0.57 10.22
C ALA A 305 -12.97 0.26 10.94
N LYS A 306 -13.01 -0.65 11.91
CA LYS A 306 -11.89 -0.99 12.81
C LYS A 306 -10.59 -1.33 12.05
N LYS A 307 -10.72 -1.91 10.85
CA LYS A 307 -9.58 -2.29 9.98
C LYS A 307 -8.85 -1.07 9.43
N ASP A 308 -9.59 -0.09 8.92
CA ASP A 308 -9.01 1.10 8.26
C ASP A 308 -8.30 1.99 9.26
N LEU A 309 -8.85 2.09 10.48
CA LEU A 309 -8.22 2.80 11.58
C LEU A 309 -6.93 2.11 12.04
N ASN A 310 -6.88 0.78 12.03
CA ASN A 310 -5.66 0.04 12.37
C ASN A 310 -4.57 0.24 11.32
N ASN A 311 -4.94 0.22 10.04
CA ASN A 311 -4.00 0.50 8.95
C ASN A 311 -3.40 1.90 9.06
N GLN A 312 -4.25 2.91 9.32
CA GLN A 312 -3.80 4.28 9.55
C GLN A 312 -2.82 4.35 10.73
N ARG A 313 -3.18 3.80 11.89
CA ARG A 313 -2.30 3.83 13.08
C ARG A 313 -0.97 3.14 12.84
N ASN A 314 -0.97 1.99 12.16
CA ASN A 314 0.25 1.28 11.81
C ASN A 314 1.13 2.15 10.92
N LEU A 315 0.59 2.70 9.83
CA LEU A 315 1.33 3.60 8.95
C LEU A 315 1.93 4.78 9.70
N PHE A 316 1.14 5.50 10.52
CA PHE A 316 1.66 6.66 11.26
C PHE A 316 2.62 6.28 12.38
N ARG A 317 2.57 5.05 12.91
CA ARG A 317 3.62 4.56 13.82
C ARG A 317 4.92 4.34 13.06
N ASP A 318 4.84 3.72 11.88
CA ASP A 318 6.01 3.47 11.03
C ASP A 318 6.63 4.81 10.55
N ILE A 319 5.81 5.81 10.21
CA ILE A 319 6.27 7.17 9.89
C ILE A 319 6.90 7.84 11.12
N LEU A 320 6.32 7.68 12.31
CA LEU A 320 6.85 8.28 13.53
C LEU A 320 8.23 7.72 13.86
N GLU A 321 8.37 6.39 13.86
CA GLU A 321 9.63 5.67 14.08
C GLU A 321 10.67 6.05 13.03
N PHE A 322 10.26 6.21 11.77
CA PHE A 322 11.15 6.70 10.71
C PHE A 322 11.66 8.12 10.97
N ILE A 323 10.79 9.07 11.35
CA ILE A 323 11.19 10.48 11.54
C ILE A 323 12.00 10.66 12.84
N GLU A 324 11.72 9.89 13.89
CA GLU A 324 12.40 9.97 15.19
C GLU A 324 13.70 9.16 15.25
N ASP A 325 13.67 7.92 14.79
CA ASP A 325 14.75 6.94 14.97
C ASP A 325 15.47 6.59 13.65
N GLY A 326 14.94 7.03 12.50
CA GLY A 326 15.54 6.79 11.19
C GLY A 326 15.27 5.39 10.61
N TYR A 327 14.43 4.59 11.25
CA TYR A 327 14.10 3.24 10.77
C TYR A 327 12.95 3.28 9.77
N SER A 328 13.25 2.96 8.51
CA SER A 328 12.22 2.76 7.47
C SER A 328 11.50 1.42 7.67
N PRO A 329 10.20 1.33 7.31
CA PRO A 329 9.45 0.09 7.48
C PRO A 329 9.96 -1.02 6.56
N GLU A 330 10.45 -2.10 7.16
CA GLU A 330 10.73 -3.34 6.43
C GLU A 330 9.42 -4.09 6.14
N SER A 331 9.02 -4.13 4.87
CA SER A 331 7.85 -4.90 4.44
C SER A 331 8.29 -6.06 3.57
N SER A 332 7.84 -7.27 3.88
CA SER A 332 8.07 -8.44 3.03
C SER A 332 6.77 -8.95 2.42
N MET A 333 6.78 -9.14 1.10
CA MET A 333 5.65 -9.68 0.34
C MET A 333 6.09 -10.89 -0.46
N LYS A 334 5.27 -11.93 -0.52
CA LYS A 334 5.52 -13.08 -1.38
C LYS A 334 4.90 -12.87 -2.75
N ILE A 335 5.71 -12.99 -3.79
CA ILE A 335 5.32 -12.85 -5.19
C ILE A 335 5.83 -14.10 -5.92
N GLY A 336 4.93 -14.90 -6.49
CA GLY A 336 5.34 -16.06 -7.28
C GLY A 336 6.07 -17.18 -6.51
N GLY A 337 6.09 -17.13 -5.18
CA GLY A 337 6.85 -18.06 -4.32
C GLY A 337 8.14 -17.47 -3.75
N ASP A 338 8.64 -16.38 -4.33
CA ASP A 338 9.78 -15.62 -3.82
C ASP A 338 9.32 -14.45 -2.96
N SER A 339 10.18 -13.97 -2.06
CA SER A 339 9.85 -12.86 -1.17
C SER A 339 10.59 -11.61 -1.63
N ILE A 340 9.85 -10.54 -1.89
CA ILE A 340 10.41 -9.19 -2.05
C ILE A 340 10.37 -8.51 -0.68
N SER A 341 11.45 -7.85 -0.30
CA SER A 341 11.51 -6.98 0.87
C SER A 341 11.76 -5.55 0.43
N THR A 342 10.96 -4.59 0.91
CA THR A 342 11.21 -3.16 0.73
C THR A 342 11.85 -2.63 2.01
N SER A 343 12.93 -1.86 1.87
CA SER A 343 13.66 -1.26 3.00
C SER A 343 13.54 0.27 3.04
N THR A 344 12.91 0.89 2.04
CA THR A 344 12.75 2.36 1.94
C THR A 344 11.30 2.74 1.63
N TRP A 345 10.92 3.96 1.97
CA TRP A 345 9.63 4.54 1.62
C TRP A 345 9.47 4.65 0.10
N SER A 346 10.53 5.03 -0.60
CA SER A 346 10.57 5.06 -2.07
C SER A 346 10.16 3.71 -2.67
N GLN A 347 10.82 2.61 -2.27
CA GLN A 347 10.49 1.27 -2.75
C GLN A 347 9.07 0.83 -2.38
N LEU A 348 8.63 1.14 -1.15
CA LEU A 348 7.30 0.78 -0.68
C LEU A 348 6.20 1.50 -1.48
N ILE A 349 6.38 2.80 -1.75
CA ILE A 349 5.46 3.62 -2.56
C ILE A 349 5.43 3.09 -4.00
N GLN A 350 6.58 2.82 -4.61
CA GLN A 350 6.66 2.25 -5.95
C GLN A 350 5.92 0.91 -6.04
N LEU A 351 6.21 -0.01 -5.10
CA LEU A 351 5.59 -1.33 -5.05
C LEU A 351 4.07 -1.25 -4.90
N ASN A 352 3.58 -0.43 -3.97
CA ASN A 352 2.14 -0.28 -3.73
C ASN A 352 1.43 0.37 -4.92
N PHE A 353 2.06 1.36 -5.56
CA PHE A 353 1.50 2.03 -6.73
C PHE A 353 1.42 1.08 -7.93
N LEU A 354 2.50 0.37 -8.25
CA LEU A 354 2.55 -0.62 -9.32
C LEU A 354 1.58 -1.77 -9.08
N LYS A 355 1.48 -2.27 -7.84
CA LYS A 355 0.52 -3.31 -7.46
C LYS A 355 -0.92 -2.88 -7.67
N ARG A 356 -1.25 -1.63 -7.32
CA ARG A 356 -2.59 -1.07 -7.51
C ARG A 356 -2.91 -0.86 -8.99
N PHE A 357 -1.95 -0.35 -9.76
CA PHE A 357 -2.11 -0.13 -11.20
C PHE A 357 -2.28 -1.46 -11.95
N LEU A 358 -1.35 -2.41 -11.78
CA LEU A 358 -1.36 -3.70 -12.49
C LEU A 358 -2.47 -4.65 -12.01
N GLY A 359 -2.97 -4.48 -10.77
CA GLY A 359 -4.06 -5.28 -10.24
C GLY A 359 -3.82 -6.78 -10.36
N GLY A 360 -4.66 -7.46 -11.16
CA GLY A 360 -4.57 -8.90 -11.40
C GLY A 360 -3.30 -9.34 -12.14
N GLY A 361 -2.69 -8.47 -12.96
CA GLY A 361 -1.46 -8.75 -13.70
C GLY A 361 -0.18 -8.58 -12.88
N PHE A 362 -0.26 -8.04 -11.66
CA PHE A 362 0.92 -7.67 -10.85
C PHE A 362 1.90 -8.83 -10.66
N VAL A 363 1.41 -10.02 -10.27
CA VAL A 363 2.28 -11.17 -10.02
C VAL A 363 3.03 -11.59 -11.29
N LYS A 364 2.35 -11.56 -12.43
CA LYS A 364 2.93 -11.98 -13.71
C LYS A 364 4.01 -10.99 -14.17
N HIS A 365 3.70 -9.71 -14.13
CA HIS A 365 4.66 -8.65 -14.44
C HIS A 365 5.89 -8.73 -13.53
N MET A 366 5.74 -8.94 -12.22
CA MET A 366 6.89 -9.10 -11.33
C MET A 366 7.78 -10.31 -11.67
N GLN A 367 7.22 -11.38 -12.22
CA GLN A 367 7.95 -12.60 -12.56
C GLN A 367 8.64 -12.55 -13.93
N GLU A 368 8.08 -11.80 -14.88
CA GLU A 368 8.52 -11.85 -16.29
C GLU A 368 9.07 -10.51 -16.80
N ASN A 369 8.70 -9.37 -16.20
CA ASN A 369 9.04 -8.05 -16.71
C ASN A 369 10.37 -7.58 -16.14
N GLU A 370 11.40 -7.57 -16.99
CA GLU A 370 12.77 -7.23 -16.59
C GLU A 370 12.89 -5.78 -16.09
N PHE A 371 12.15 -4.83 -16.69
CA PHE A 371 12.14 -3.44 -16.23
C PHE A 371 11.62 -3.32 -14.78
N ILE A 372 10.48 -3.96 -14.47
CA ILE A 372 9.91 -3.90 -13.11
C ILE A 372 10.82 -4.61 -12.11
N GLN A 373 11.47 -5.71 -12.52
CA GLN A 373 12.44 -6.45 -11.71
C GLN A 373 13.64 -5.58 -11.35
N GLU A 374 14.22 -4.89 -12.33
CA GLU A 374 15.35 -3.98 -12.14
C GLU A 374 14.99 -2.83 -11.21
N VAL A 375 13.89 -2.14 -11.50
CA VAL A 375 13.38 -1.02 -10.71
C VAL A 375 13.18 -1.38 -9.24
N LEU A 376 12.60 -2.55 -8.96
CA LEU A 376 12.29 -2.99 -7.61
C LEU A 376 13.43 -3.79 -6.95
N GLY A 377 14.54 -4.00 -7.66
CA GLY A 377 15.65 -4.84 -7.19
C GLY A 377 15.21 -6.28 -6.89
N PHE A 378 14.23 -6.79 -7.64
CA PHE A 378 13.63 -8.11 -7.43
C PHE A 378 14.11 -9.10 -8.49
N GLU A 379 14.87 -10.10 -8.05
CA GLU A 379 15.26 -11.22 -8.88
C GLU A 379 14.38 -12.44 -8.59
N PRO A 380 13.37 -12.75 -9.43
CA PRO A 380 12.61 -13.98 -9.27
C PRO A 380 13.53 -15.17 -9.52
N LYS A 381 13.37 -16.24 -8.74
CA LYS A 381 14.00 -17.51 -9.04
C LYS A 381 13.33 -18.07 -10.28
N ARG A 382 13.88 -17.74 -11.45
CA ARG A 382 13.39 -18.23 -12.74
C ARG A 382 13.23 -19.74 -12.62
N LYS A 383 11.98 -20.21 -12.62
CA LYS A 383 11.67 -21.63 -12.84
C LYS A 383 12.03 -21.92 -14.29
N HIS A 384 13.30 -22.10 -14.57
CA HIS A 384 13.69 -22.82 -15.77
C HIS A 384 12.94 -24.15 -15.71
N PHE A 385 12.23 -24.51 -16.77
CA PHE A 385 11.78 -25.87 -17.04
C PHE A 385 12.98 -26.82 -17.30
N SER A 386 14.05 -26.67 -16.52
CA SER A 386 15.13 -27.63 -16.36
C SER A 386 14.69 -28.57 -15.26
N GLY A 387 14.43 -29.83 -15.64
CA GLY A 387 13.87 -30.90 -14.79
C GLY A 387 14.66 -31.20 -13.52
N SER A 388 14.51 -30.36 -12.52
CA SER A 388 14.90 -30.58 -11.13
C SER A 388 14.16 -29.58 -10.25
N GLU A 389 12.82 -29.61 -10.27
CA GLU A 389 12.12 -29.34 -9.02
C GLU A 389 12.65 -30.38 -8.02
N ARG A 390 13.50 -29.95 -7.08
CA ARG A 390 13.59 -30.65 -5.79
C ARG A 390 12.23 -30.47 -5.15
N HIS A 391 11.28 -31.27 -5.62
CA HIS A 391 10.03 -31.55 -4.98
C HIS A 391 10.44 -32.01 -3.58
N ILE A 392 10.28 -31.11 -2.59
CA ILE A 392 10.51 -31.43 -1.19
C ILE A 392 9.73 -32.73 -0.96
N SER A 393 10.46 -33.81 -0.73
CA SER A 393 9.88 -35.16 -0.68
C SER A 393 8.77 -35.18 0.37
N SER A 394 7.78 -36.05 0.23
CA SER A 394 6.73 -36.18 1.25
C SER A 394 7.30 -36.42 2.65
N THR A 395 8.47 -37.08 2.74
CA THR A 395 9.27 -37.24 3.95
C THR A 395 9.85 -35.93 4.48
N GLU A 396 10.26 -35.03 3.60
CA GLU A 396 10.88 -33.75 3.93
C GLU A 396 9.80 -32.71 4.31
N LYS A 397 8.62 -32.74 3.68
CA LYS A 397 7.41 -32.02 4.17
C LYS A 397 6.98 -32.53 5.55
N ARG A 398 7.03 -33.85 5.80
CA ARG A 398 6.79 -34.42 7.15
C ARG A 398 7.85 -34.01 8.17
N LEU A 399 9.11 -33.88 7.76
CA LEU A 399 10.19 -33.54 8.68
C LEU A 399 10.18 -32.07 9.08
N TYR A 400 9.85 -31.16 8.16
CA TYR A 400 9.94 -29.70 8.39
C TYR A 400 8.59 -29.02 8.66
N LYS A 401 7.47 -29.50 8.11
CA LYS A 401 6.15 -28.84 8.19
C LYS A 401 5.11 -29.58 9.06
N SER A 402 5.46 -30.74 9.62
CA SER A 402 4.59 -31.45 10.56
C SER A 402 4.46 -30.69 11.89
N PRO A 403 3.28 -30.70 12.54
CA PRO A 403 3.10 -30.17 13.90
C PRO A 403 4.11 -30.74 14.92
N ASN A 404 4.61 -31.97 14.68
CA ASN A 404 5.59 -32.66 15.51
C ASN A 404 7.06 -32.49 15.06
N SER A 405 7.36 -31.62 14.08
CA SER A 405 8.71 -31.40 13.59
C SER A 405 9.65 -30.86 14.68
N VAL A 406 10.95 -31.15 14.55
CA VAL A 406 11.98 -30.69 15.49
C VAL A 406 12.00 -29.16 15.57
N LEU A 407 11.82 -28.47 14.44
CA LEU A 407 11.73 -27.01 14.37
C LEU A 407 10.48 -26.46 15.06
N ASN A 408 9.31 -27.09 14.87
CA ASN A 408 8.09 -26.64 15.53
C ASN A 408 8.16 -26.94 17.05
N LYS A 409 8.74 -28.07 17.46
CA LYS A 409 9.01 -28.37 18.88
C LYS A 409 9.98 -27.38 19.50
N ALA A 410 11.07 -27.03 18.82
CA ALA A 410 12.02 -26.02 19.27
C ALA A 410 11.36 -24.63 19.40
N ARG A 411 10.57 -24.22 18.40
CA ARG A 411 9.80 -22.96 18.44
C ARG A 411 8.78 -22.95 19.58
N THR A 412 8.08 -24.06 19.81
CA THR A 412 7.09 -24.17 20.89
C THR A 412 7.76 -24.14 22.26
N GLN A 413 8.92 -24.78 22.41
CA GLN A 413 9.73 -24.73 23.63
C GLN A 413 10.26 -23.32 23.89
N GLN A 414 10.72 -22.60 22.86
CA GLN A 414 11.15 -21.20 22.96
C GLN A 414 9.99 -20.31 23.44
N LEU A 415 8.83 -20.40 22.78
CA LEU A 415 7.64 -19.63 23.15
C LEU A 415 7.15 -19.96 24.57
N ASN A 416 7.26 -21.21 25.01
CA ASN A 416 6.93 -21.59 26.38
C ASN A 416 7.95 -21.05 27.39
N LYS A 417 9.26 -21.03 27.07
CA LYS A 417 10.27 -20.36 27.90
C LYS A 417 9.99 -18.87 28.01
N ASP A 418 9.65 -18.20 26.90
CA ASP A 418 9.34 -16.77 26.89
C ASP A 418 8.07 -16.44 27.68
N ARG A 419 7.05 -17.30 27.61
CA ARG A 419 5.84 -17.21 28.45
C ARG A 419 6.16 -17.39 29.94
N MET A 420 7.00 -18.36 30.29
CA MET A 420 7.43 -18.56 31.68
C MET A 420 8.25 -17.38 32.18
N LEU A 421 9.17 -16.84 31.37
CA LEU A 421 9.91 -15.63 31.70
C LEU A 421 8.97 -14.45 31.93
N SER A 422 7.99 -14.25 31.04
CA SER A 422 7.00 -13.18 31.19
C SER A 422 6.13 -13.33 32.43
N GLN A 423 5.74 -14.55 32.81
CA GLN A 423 5.04 -14.81 34.07
C GLN A 423 5.95 -14.52 35.27
N VAL A 424 7.20 -14.98 35.28
CA VAL A 424 8.17 -14.71 36.35
C VAL A 424 8.45 -13.21 36.49
N PHE A 425 8.57 -12.48 35.38
CA PHE A 425 8.68 -11.02 35.38
C PHE A 425 7.42 -10.35 35.94
N SER A 426 6.23 -10.85 35.59
CA SER A 426 4.96 -10.36 36.13
C SER A 426 4.84 -10.61 37.64
N TYR A 427 5.17 -11.80 38.14
CA TYR A 427 5.18 -12.11 39.57
C TYR A 427 6.22 -11.29 40.35
N ASN A 428 7.43 -11.11 39.79
CA ASN A 428 8.45 -10.26 40.41
C ASN A 428 8.05 -8.77 40.40
N TRP A 429 7.36 -8.31 39.36
CA TRP A 429 6.85 -6.94 39.31
C TRP A 429 5.74 -6.73 40.33
N ILE A 430 4.79 -7.66 40.44
CA ILE A 430 3.74 -7.65 41.48
C ILE A 430 4.37 -7.72 42.88
N GLY A 431 5.39 -8.55 43.09
CA GLY A 431 6.13 -8.64 44.35
C GLY A 431 6.85 -7.33 44.72
N LYS A 432 7.47 -6.66 43.75
CA LYS A 432 8.12 -5.36 43.96
C LYS A 432 7.11 -4.24 44.23
N VAL A 433 5.98 -4.23 43.52
CA VAL A 433 4.91 -3.24 43.73
C VAL A 433 4.25 -3.43 45.10
N THR A 434 3.95 -4.67 45.49
CA THR A 434 3.38 -4.98 46.82
C THR A 434 4.36 -4.66 47.95
N SER A 435 5.65 -4.96 47.80
CA SER A 435 6.68 -4.57 48.77
C SER A 435 6.81 -3.05 48.90
N LYS A 436 6.75 -2.31 47.78
CA LYS A 436 6.81 -0.84 47.77
C LYS A 436 5.55 -0.21 48.37
N LEU A 437 4.38 -0.80 48.16
CA LEU A 437 3.11 -0.40 48.80
C LEU A 437 3.12 -0.70 50.30
N MET A 438 3.67 -1.84 50.74
CA MET A 438 3.85 -2.12 52.17
C MET A 438 4.84 -1.16 52.83
N GLY A 439 5.95 -0.83 52.16
CA GLY A 439 6.91 0.17 52.64
C GLY A 439 6.29 1.58 52.74
N LEU A 440 5.47 1.97 51.77
CA LEU A 440 4.70 3.23 51.83
C LEU A 440 3.65 3.21 52.94
N SER A 441 2.97 2.08 53.15
CA SER A 441 2.03 1.92 54.28
C SER A 441 2.74 2.03 55.63
N GLN A 442 3.93 1.44 55.78
CA GLN A 442 4.72 1.57 57.00
C GLN A 442 5.24 2.99 57.22
N LEU A 443 5.66 3.69 56.15
CA LEU A 443 6.05 5.10 56.23
C LEU A 443 4.85 5.98 56.63
N ILE A 444 3.68 5.77 56.02
CA ILE A 444 2.46 6.52 56.37
C ILE A 444 2.05 6.24 57.82
N CYS A 445 2.14 5.00 58.30
CA CYS A 445 1.90 4.68 59.71
C CYS A 445 2.94 5.35 60.63
N PHE A 446 4.21 5.42 60.24
CA PHE A 446 5.26 6.09 61.02
C PHE A 446 5.07 7.61 61.05
N GLU A 447 4.76 8.23 59.92
CA GLU A 447 4.48 9.67 59.78
C GLU A 447 3.22 10.09 60.56
N LEU A 448 2.20 9.23 60.60
CA LEU A 448 0.99 9.43 61.39
C LEU A 448 1.25 9.24 62.89
N ASN A 449 2.13 8.33 63.29
CA ASN A 449 2.50 8.12 64.69
C ASN A 449 3.39 9.27 65.21
N VAL A 450 4.29 9.82 64.38
CA VAL A 450 5.14 10.97 64.73
C VAL A 450 4.34 12.27 64.82
N ARG A 451 3.19 12.40 64.13
CA ARG A 451 2.30 13.57 64.25
C ARG A 451 1.35 13.52 65.46
N HIS A 452 1.30 12.41 66.19
CA HIS A 452 0.35 12.19 67.29
C HIS A 452 1.00 11.93 68.65
N ASP A 453 2.14 12.58 68.94
CA ASP A 453 2.54 12.82 70.34
C ASP A 453 1.60 13.87 70.96
N GLY A 454 0.39 13.42 71.31
CA GLY A 454 -0.59 14.25 72.00
C GLY A 454 -2.06 13.97 71.69
N GLN A 455 -2.48 12.73 71.41
CA GLN A 455 -3.80 12.17 71.75
C GLN A 455 -4.00 10.82 71.03
N ALA A 456 -4.28 9.77 71.80
CA ALA A 456 -4.59 8.44 71.29
C ALA A 456 -5.94 8.43 70.57
N VAL A 457 -5.93 8.07 69.28
CA VAL A 457 -7.14 7.66 68.55
C VAL A 457 -6.82 6.35 67.82
N LEU A 458 -7.42 5.27 68.29
CA LEU A 458 -7.44 3.96 67.63
C LEU A 458 -8.22 4.07 66.31
N TRP A 459 -7.53 3.89 65.18
CA TRP A 459 -8.17 3.59 63.89
C TRP A 459 -7.92 2.13 63.55
N ASP A 460 -8.92 1.28 63.78
CA ASP A 460 -8.94 -0.10 63.28
C ASP A 460 -9.04 -0.10 61.74
N PHE A 461 -7.90 -0.27 61.07
CA PHE A 461 -7.87 -0.63 59.65
C PHE A 461 -7.93 -2.15 59.50
N SER A 462 -9.16 -2.68 59.48
CA SER A 462 -9.42 -4.07 59.14
C SER A 462 -9.13 -4.28 57.64
N ILE A 463 -7.94 -4.80 57.33
CA ILE A 463 -7.61 -5.32 55.99
C ILE A 463 -8.44 -6.59 55.79
N ALA A 464 -9.53 -6.49 55.02
CA ALA A 464 -10.32 -7.62 54.58
C ALA A 464 -9.41 -8.58 53.78
N HIS A 465 -8.97 -9.65 54.44
CA HIS A 465 -8.46 -10.84 53.77
C HIS A 465 -9.59 -11.42 52.92
N SER A 466 -9.40 -11.43 51.60
CA SER A 466 -10.18 -12.29 50.71
C SER A 466 -9.40 -13.60 50.56
N PRO A 467 -9.86 -14.71 51.16
CA PRO A 467 -9.24 -16.01 50.99
C PRO A 467 -9.96 -16.71 49.84
N ASN A 468 -9.32 -16.78 48.67
CA ASN A 468 -9.60 -17.80 47.66
C ASN A 468 -8.58 -17.62 46.55
N PHE A 469 -7.50 -18.40 46.58
CA PHE A 469 -6.88 -19.05 45.42
C PHE A 469 -5.53 -19.64 45.85
N THR A 470 -5.53 -20.80 46.50
CA THR A 470 -4.54 -21.88 46.29
C THR A 470 -4.84 -23.08 47.19
N GLU A 471 -5.56 -24.07 46.66
CA GLU A 471 -5.35 -25.48 47.03
C GLU A 471 -6.10 -26.37 46.03
N ALA A 472 -5.37 -26.94 45.07
CA ALA A 472 -5.65 -28.25 44.47
C ALA A 472 -4.60 -28.57 43.39
N TYR A 473 -3.37 -28.89 43.77
CA TYR A 473 -2.48 -29.78 42.99
C TYR A 473 -1.38 -30.37 43.89
N SER A 474 -1.69 -31.49 44.54
CA SER A 474 -0.82 -32.61 44.97
C SER A 474 -1.68 -33.46 45.92
N THR A 475 -2.00 -34.74 45.76
CA THR A 475 -1.32 -35.92 45.21
C THR A 475 -2.35 -37.07 45.14
N LYS A 476 -2.22 -37.97 44.16
CA LYS A 476 -2.47 -39.44 44.22
C LYS A 476 -2.22 -39.98 42.80
N SER A 477 -1.12 -40.71 42.63
CA SER A 477 -1.10 -42.17 42.37
C SER A 477 -1.49 -42.49 40.94
#